data_AF-A0A847NC04-F1
#
_entry.id   AF-A0A847NC04-F1
#
_cell.length_a   1.000
_cell.length_b   1.000
_cell.length_c   1.000
_cell.angle_alpha   90.00
_cell.angle_beta   90.00
_cell.angle_gamma   90.00
#
_symmetry.space_group_name_H-M   'P 1'
#
loop_
_entity.id
_entity.type
_entity.pdbx_description
1 polymer ?
#
loop_
_entity_poly.entity_id
_entity_poly.type
_entity_poly.pdbx_seq_one_letter_code
_entity_poly.pdbx_strand_id
1 'polypeptide(L)' 'VTVQPIGFLATSNGQLKVIPVRYSSAVDRIVDMVPNLISNMENYFNKNKGSGENRVEM' A
#
# COMPACT_ATOMS: atom_id res chain seq x y z
N VAL A 1 11.35 -33.25 -4.46
CA VAL A 1 10.91 -32.56 -3.22
C VAL A 1 11.17 -31.07 -3.37
N THR A 2 10.20 -30.21 -3.03
CA THR A 2 10.33 -28.73 -3.12
C THR A 2 10.22 -28.16 -1.71
N VAL A 3 11.18 -27.33 -1.30
CA VAL A 3 11.23 -26.71 0.04
C VAL A 3 11.14 -25.19 -0.07
N GLN A 4 10.35 -24.57 0.81
CA GLN A 4 10.16 -23.11 0.83
C GLN A 4 10.75 -22.54 2.14
N PRO A 5 11.80 -21.71 2.09
CA PRO A 5 12.40 -21.12 3.29
C PRO A 5 11.48 -20.06 3.91
N ILE A 6 11.34 -20.10 5.24
CA ILE A 6 10.44 -19.22 6.01
C ILE A 6 11.15 -18.03 6.66
N GLY A 7 12.47 -18.08 6.83
CA GLY A 7 13.23 -17.03 7.51
C GLY A 7 14.70 -17.40 7.70
N PHE A 8 15.49 -16.40 8.06
CA PHE A 8 16.88 -16.52 8.48
C PHE A 8 16.98 -16.29 9.99
N LEU A 9 17.86 -17.02 10.65
CA LEU A 9 18.20 -16.81 12.06
C LEU A 9 19.58 -16.16 12.13
N ALA A 10 19.67 -15.02 12.81
CA ALA A 10 20.91 -14.30 13.02
C ALA A 10 21.18 -14.19 14.53
N THR A 11 22.44 -14.40 14.93
CA THR A 11 22.89 -14.19 16.31
C THR A 11 23.78 -12.94 16.33
N SER A 12 23.48 -12.01 17.24
CA SER A 12 24.36 -10.88 17.52
C SER A 12 24.39 -10.61 19.03
N ASN A 13 25.59 -10.50 19.61
CA ASN A 13 25.80 -10.24 21.04
C ASN A 13 24.97 -11.15 21.98
N GLY A 14 24.82 -12.43 21.64
CA GLY A 14 24.05 -13.41 22.42
C GLY A 14 22.53 -13.31 22.25
N GLN A 15 22.02 -12.38 21.46
CA GLN A 15 20.60 -12.28 21.13
C GLN A 15 20.30 -12.96 19.79
N LEU A 16 19.23 -13.76 19.79
CA LEU A 16 18.68 -14.40 18.60
C LEU A 16 17.71 -13.45 17.91
N LYS A 17 17.93 -13.19 16.62
CA LYS A 17 17.05 -12.40 15.77
C LYS A 17 16.58 -13.24 14.59
N VAL A 18 15.26 -13.35 14.42
CA VAL A 18 14.65 -13.98 13.25
C VAL A 18 14.36 -12.91 12.20
N ILE A 19 14.75 -13.18 10.96
CA ILE A 19 14.51 -12.32 9.79
C ILE A 19 13.65 -13.11 8.80
N PRO A 20 12.33 -12.93 8.77
CA PRO A 20 11.46 -13.58 7.81
C PRO A 20 11.83 -13.29 6.36
N VAL A 21 11.81 -14.33 5.51
CA VAL A 21 12.05 -14.21 4.06
C VAL A 21 10.85 -13.55 3.37
N ARG A 22 9.64 -13.71 3.92
CA ARG A 22 8.42 -13.13 3.37
C ARG A 22 7.78 -12.21 4.40
N TYR A 23 7.63 -10.94 4.00
CA TYR A 23 6.86 -9.94 4.75
C TYR A 23 5.71 -9.32 3.97
N SER A 24 5.39 -9.83 2.78
CA SER A 24 4.16 -9.40 2.12
C SER A 24 3.73 -10.47 1.15
N SER A 25 2.56 -11.04 1.39
CA SER A 25 1.80 -11.57 0.28
C SER A 25 1.56 -10.43 -0.71
N ALA A 26 1.45 -10.72 -2.01
CA ALA A 26 1.07 -9.69 -2.99
C ALA A 26 -0.26 -9.02 -2.60
N VAL A 27 -1.11 -9.75 -1.86
CA VAL A 27 -2.37 -9.27 -1.28
C VAL A 27 -2.13 -8.19 -0.22
N ASP A 28 -1.19 -8.37 0.70
CA ASP A 28 -0.90 -7.35 1.73
C ASP A 28 -0.51 -6.00 1.11
N ARG A 29 0.32 -6.03 0.04
CA ARG A 29 0.69 -4.81 -0.69
C ARG A 29 -0.50 -4.15 -1.36
N ILE A 30 -1.43 -4.94 -1.92
CA ILE A 30 -2.65 -4.41 -2.52
C ILE A 30 -3.50 -3.71 -1.46
N VAL A 31 -3.66 -4.33 -0.29
CA VAL A 31 -4.41 -3.78 0.84
C VAL A 31 -3.79 -2.47 1.33
N ASP A 32 -2.46 -2.40 1.45
CA ASP A 32 -1.73 -1.18 1.83
C ASP A 32 -1.92 -0.03 0.81
N MET A 33 -2.19 -0.34 -0.45
CA MET A 33 -2.43 0.66 -1.50
C MET A 33 -3.87 1.18 -1.54
N VAL A 34 -4.84 0.47 -0.96
CA VAL A 34 -6.27 0.85 -1.00
C VAL A 34 -6.53 2.27 -0.47
N PRO A 35 -5.99 2.71 0.69
CA PRO A 35 -6.24 4.05 1.21
C PRO A 35 -5.81 5.14 0.22
N ASN A 36 -4.63 4.97 -0.40
CA ASN A 36 -4.11 5.92 -1.39
C ASN A 36 -4.96 5.93 -2.67
N LEU A 37 -5.48 4.78 -3.10
CA LEU A 37 -6.39 4.70 -4.25
C LEU A 37 -7.68 5.47 -4.01
N ILE A 38 -8.27 5.36 -2.80
CA ILE A 38 -9.49 6.09 -2.41
C ILE A 38 -9.22 7.60 -2.40
N SER A 39 -8.16 8.04 -1.72
CA SER A 39 -7.82 9.48 -1.65
C SER A 39 -7.53 10.08 -3.03
N ASN A 40 -6.87 9.33 -3.91
CA ASN A 40 -6.63 9.78 -5.27
C ASN A 40 -7.94 9.89 -6.05
N MET A 41 -8.83 8.89 -5.95
CA MET A 41 -10.12 8.91 -6.65
C MET A 41 -11.00 10.09 -6.23
N GLU A 42 -11.08 10.38 -4.93
CA GLU A 42 -11.80 11.54 -4.39
C GLU A 42 -11.25 12.87 -4.93
N ASN A 43 -9.93 13.02 -4.98
CA ASN A 43 -9.27 14.21 -5.52
C ASN A 43 -9.59 14.42 -7.01
N TYR A 44 -9.59 13.34 -7.81
CA TYR A 44 -9.98 13.41 -9.23
C TYR A 44 -11.47 13.72 -9.41
N PHE A 45 -12.35 13.15 -8.57
CA PHE A 45 -13.79 13.36 -8.66
C PHE A 45 -14.21 14.78 -8.23
N ASN A 46 -13.61 15.31 -7.16
CA ASN A 46 -13.85 16.67 -6.70
C ASN A 46 -13.29 17.71 -7.69
N LYS A 47 -12.14 17.42 -8.34
CA LYS A 47 -11.58 18.31 -9.36
C LYS A 47 -12.45 18.43 -10.62
N ASN A 48 -13.22 17.40 -10.94
CA ASN A 48 -14.18 17.42 -12.06
C ASN A 48 -15.54 18.05 -11.73
N LYS A 49 -15.84 18.34 -10.46
CA LYS A 49 -17.06 19.06 -10.07
C LYS A 49 -16.92 20.59 -10.07
N GLY A 50 -15.70 21.12 -10.17
CA GLY A 50 -15.41 22.55 -10.12
C GLY A 50 -15.45 23.32 -11.45
N SER A 51 -15.77 22.67 -12.57
CA SER A 51 -15.74 23.28 -13.92
C SER A 51 -17.14 23.57 -14.51
N GLY A 52 -18.17 23.67 -13.66
CA GLY A 52 -19.56 23.92 -14.07
C GLY A 52 -20.23 25.17 -13.49
N GLU A 53 -19.51 26.00 -12.72
CA GLU A 53 -20.12 27.14 -12.01
C GLU A 53 -19.44 28.47 -12.39
N ASN A 54 -19.73 28.94 -13.60
CA ASN A 54 -19.89 30.38 -13.87
C ASN A 54 -20.36 30.64 -15.30
N ARG A 55 -21.18 31.70 -15.44
CA ARG A 55 -21.70 32.37 -16.65
C ARG A 55 -23.14 32.02 -17.05
N VAL A 56 -24.11 32.41 -16.22
CA VAL A 56 -25.30 33.13 -16.70
C VAL A 56 -25.60 34.27 -15.73
N GLU A 57 -24.87 35.38 -15.88
CA GLU A 57 -25.43 36.71 -15.65
C GLU A 57 -25.72 37.31 -17.03
N MET A 58 -27.01 37.51 -17.34
CA MET A 58 -27.58 38.62 -18.13
C MET A 58 -29.10 38.50 -18.14
#